data_AF-A0A4U0WDF8-F1
#
_entry.id   AF-A0A4U0WDF8-F1
#
_cell.length_a   1.000
_cell.length_b   1.000
_cell.length_c   1.000
_cell.angle_alpha   90.00
_cell.angle_beta   90.00
_cell.angle_gamma   90.00
#
_symmetry.space_group_name_H-M   'P 1'
#
loop_
_entity.id
_entity.type
_entity.pdbx_description
1 polymer ?
#
loop_
_entity_poly.entity_id
_entity_poly.type
_entity_poly.pdbx_seq_one_letter_code
_entity_poly.pdbx_strand_id
1 'polypeptide(L)'
;MQLTGQLSYLLYAASIAAAVPIVKRAGTSYNGGTTANDVENGVCAPITLIFARGSTEPGTMGSSVGPALAKALISSQGADGVAIQGVDYTATIASNIDQGREGGPGKHIQKRGA
;
A
#
# COMPACT_ATOMS: atom_id res chain seq x y z
N MET A 1 -19.16 -49.46 -6.17
CA MET A 1 -18.75 -49.10 -4.78
C MET A 1 -17.38 -48.42 -4.82
N GLN A 2 -17.28 -47.09 -5.05
CA GLN A 2 -15.99 -46.35 -5.05
C GLN A 2 -16.09 -44.91 -4.50
N LEU A 3 -17.25 -44.49 -3.96
CA LEU A 3 -17.50 -43.09 -3.60
C LEU A 3 -17.02 -42.67 -2.20
N THR A 4 -16.50 -43.61 -1.38
CA THR A 4 -16.19 -43.36 0.04
C THR A 4 -14.81 -42.74 0.27
N GLY A 5 -13.87 -42.87 -0.66
CA GLY A 5 -12.50 -42.34 -0.52
C GLY A 5 -12.36 -40.83 -0.79
N GLN A 6 -13.28 -40.24 -1.57
CA GLN A 6 -13.21 -38.81 -1.90
C GLN A 6 -13.71 -37.91 -0.78
N LEU A 7 -14.65 -38.38 0.06
CA LEU A 7 -15.16 -37.59 1.19
C LEU A 7 -14.07 -37.35 2.25
N SER A 8 -13.22 -38.34 2.51
CA SER A 8 -12.14 -38.23 3.51
C SER A 8 -11.11 -37.17 3.09
N TYR A 9 -10.81 -37.11 1.79
CA TYR A 9 -9.87 -36.14 1.22
C TYR A 9 -10.42 -34.72 1.24
N LEU A 10 -11.71 -34.56 0.94
CA LEU A 10 -12.39 -33.26 1.00
C LEU A 10 -12.50 -32.73 2.44
N LEU A 11 -12.77 -33.59 3.41
CA LEU A 11 -12.81 -33.21 4.83
C LEU A 11 -11.42 -32.82 5.36
N TYR A 12 -10.35 -33.45 4.88
CA TYR A 12 -8.97 -33.12 5.25
C TYR A 12 -8.46 -31.81 4.61
N ALA A 13 -8.93 -31.48 3.40
CA ALA A 13 -8.62 -30.22 2.74
C ALA A 13 -9.38 -29.02 3.35
N ALA A 14 -10.56 -29.23 3.92
CA ALA A 14 -11.34 -28.17 4.56
C ALA A 14 -10.71 -27.68 5.88
N SER A 15 -10.03 -28.55 6.64
CA SER A 15 -9.42 -28.21 7.94
C SER A 15 -8.22 -27.28 7.83
N ILE A 16 -7.51 -27.24 6.70
CA ILE A 16 -6.39 -26.30 6.48
C ILE A 16 -6.83 -24.90 6.05
N ALA A 17 -8.06 -24.74 5.54
CA ALA A 17 -8.57 -23.43 5.10
C ALA A 17 -8.97 -22.51 6.26
N ALA A 18 -9.30 -23.05 7.44
CA ALA A 18 -9.74 -22.27 8.60
C ALA A 18 -8.60 -21.79 9.52
N ALA A 19 -7.36 -22.24 9.27
CA ALA A 19 -6.20 -21.90 10.08
C ALA A 19 -5.30 -20.83 9.46
N VAL A 20 -5.66 -20.27 8.30
CA VAL A 20 -4.97 -19.07 7.81
C VAL A 20 -5.27 -17.93 8.78
N PRO A 21 -4.25 -17.27 9.35
CA PRO A 21 -4.50 -16.10 10.16
C PRO A 21 -5.22 -15.08 9.28
N ILE A 22 -6.41 -14.65 9.70
CA ILE A 22 -6.96 -13.39 9.23
C ILE A 22 -5.96 -12.35 9.72
N VAL A 23 -4.97 -12.03 8.89
CA VAL A 23 -4.03 -10.96 9.18
C VAL A 23 -4.90 -9.73 9.35
N LYS A 24 -5.08 -9.27 10.59
CA LYS A 24 -5.59 -7.93 10.83
C LYS A 24 -4.63 -7.03 10.06
N ARG A 25 -5.14 -6.54 8.94
CA ARG A 25 -4.51 -5.55 8.09
C ARG A 25 -4.13 -4.41 9.01
N ALA A 26 -2.83 -4.29 9.31
CA ALA A 26 -2.34 -3.15 10.06
C ALA A 26 -2.79 -1.93 9.27
N GLY A 27 -3.59 -1.07 9.87
CA GLY A 27 -3.94 0.20 9.26
C GLY A 27 -2.72 1.09 9.07
N THR A 28 -2.90 2.16 8.31
CA THR A 28 -1.87 3.19 8.22
C THR A 28 -1.50 3.69 9.62
N SER A 29 -0.19 3.77 9.89
CA SER A 29 0.33 4.48 11.05
C SER A 29 0.55 5.98 10.76
N TYR A 30 0.26 6.41 9.53
CA TYR A 30 0.46 7.77 9.09
C TYR A 30 -0.54 8.71 9.78
N ASN A 31 -0.03 9.66 10.56
CA ASN A 31 -0.83 10.69 11.24
C ASN A 31 -0.57 12.11 10.66
N GLY A 32 0.16 12.18 9.55
CA GLY A 32 0.66 13.42 8.96
C GLY A 32 2.19 13.47 8.92
N GLY A 33 2.70 14.51 8.25
CA GLY A 33 4.13 14.68 7.98
C GLY A 33 4.39 14.84 6.49
N THR A 34 5.65 14.75 6.07
CA THR A 34 6.06 14.90 4.67
C THR A 34 6.47 13.58 4.04
N THR A 35 6.43 12.47 4.77
CA THR A 35 6.88 11.14 4.31
C THR A 35 5.91 10.06 4.77
N ALA A 36 5.59 9.12 3.90
CA ALA A 36 4.77 7.95 4.22
C ALA A 36 5.32 6.71 3.51
N ASN A 37 5.45 5.60 4.23
CA ASN A 37 6.14 4.39 3.76
C ASN A 37 5.33 3.11 4.06
N ASP A 38 4.00 3.21 4.11
CA ASP A 38 3.15 2.09 4.55
C ASP A 38 3.30 0.86 3.64
N VAL A 39 3.35 1.05 2.33
CA VAL A 39 3.46 -0.06 1.37
C VAL A 39 4.84 -0.72 1.48
N GLU A 40 5.90 0.06 1.64
CA GLU A 40 7.26 -0.44 1.86
C GLU A 40 7.37 -1.21 3.19
N ASN A 41 6.69 -0.73 4.23
CA ASN A 41 6.59 -1.40 5.53
C ASN A 41 5.64 -2.61 5.52
N GLY A 42 4.97 -2.89 4.40
CA GLY A 42 4.11 -4.06 4.27
C GLY A 42 2.71 -3.91 4.84
N VAL A 43 2.27 -2.67 5.10
CA VAL A 43 0.91 -2.34 5.52
C VAL A 43 -0.03 -2.70 4.37
N CYS A 44 -0.92 -3.65 4.62
CA CYS A 44 -1.96 -4.04 3.69
C CYS A 44 -3.27 -3.43 4.18
N ALA A 45 -3.94 -2.62 3.37
CA ALA A 45 -5.25 -2.07 3.67
C ALA A 45 -6.22 -2.28 2.48
N PRO A 46 -7.54 -2.14 2.65
CA PRO A 46 -8.50 -2.19 1.55
C PRO A 46 -8.20 -1.17 0.43
N ILE A 47 -7.77 0.03 0.81
CA ILE A 47 -7.41 1.11 -0.12
C ILE A 47 -5.92 1.43 0.06
N THR A 48 -5.23 1.72 -1.04
CA THR A 48 -3.84 2.19 -1.00
C THR A 48 -3.72 3.51 -1.77
N LEU A 49 -3.33 4.57 -1.07
CA LEU A 49 -2.92 5.83 -1.70
C LEU A 49 -1.43 5.75 -2.00
N ILE A 50 -1.07 5.87 -3.28
CA ILE A 50 0.30 6.12 -3.72
C ILE A 50 0.33 7.55 -4.26
N PHE A 51 1.14 8.41 -3.65
CA PHE A 51 1.16 9.83 -3.98
C PHE A 51 2.56 10.28 -4.40
N ALA A 52 2.64 10.93 -5.56
CA ALA A 52 3.83 11.65 -5.99
C ALA A 52 3.62 13.15 -5.70
N ARG A 53 4.54 13.74 -4.94
CA ARG A 53 4.48 15.14 -4.53
C ARG A 53 4.67 16.13 -5.70
N GLY A 54 4.67 17.42 -5.42
CA GLY A 54 5.07 18.46 -6.37
C GLY A 54 6.58 18.64 -6.42
N SER A 55 7.10 19.26 -7.50
CA SER A 55 8.51 19.66 -7.53
C SER A 55 8.83 20.58 -6.35
N THR A 56 10.04 20.45 -5.79
CA THR A 56 10.54 21.19 -4.62
C THR A 56 9.81 20.95 -3.29
N GLU A 57 8.78 20.09 -3.26
CA GLU A 57 8.16 19.72 -2.00
C GLU A 57 9.07 18.79 -1.17
N PRO A 58 9.03 18.87 0.17
CA PRO A 58 9.86 18.03 1.05
C PRO A 58 9.34 16.59 1.15
N GLY A 59 10.23 15.65 1.51
CA GLY A 59 9.89 14.26 1.80
C GLY A 59 9.34 13.49 0.59
N THR A 60 8.43 12.55 0.79
CA THR A 60 7.80 11.75 -0.28
C THR A 60 6.34 12.12 -0.57
N MET A 61 5.67 12.76 0.41
CA MET A 61 4.27 13.21 0.35
C MET A 61 4.13 14.72 0.12
N GLY A 62 5.19 15.51 0.32
CA GLY A 62 5.11 16.96 0.33
C GLY A 62 4.47 17.52 1.61
N SER A 63 4.22 18.82 1.65
CA SER A 63 3.65 19.51 2.82
C SER A 63 2.22 20.03 2.60
N SER A 64 1.69 19.90 1.38
CA SER A 64 0.42 20.49 0.97
C SER A 64 -0.64 19.43 0.67
N VAL A 65 -0.81 19.07 -0.60
CA VAL A 65 -1.88 18.20 -1.10
C VAL A 65 -1.76 16.77 -0.58
N GLY A 66 -0.55 16.21 -0.55
CA GLY A 66 -0.34 14.82 -0.12
C GLY A 66 -0.83 14.57 1.31
N PRO A 67 -0.37 15.34 2.32
CA PRO A 67 -0.83 15.17 3.69
C PRO A 67 -2.32 15.49 3.88
N ALA A 68 -2.86 16.48 3.16
CA ALA A 68 -4.28 16.84 3.23
C ALA A 68 -5.17 15.70 2.69
N LEU A 69 -4.81 15.14 1.53
CA LEU A 69 -5.52 14.02 0.92
C LEU A 69 -5.44 12.75 1.79
N ALA A 70 -4.25 12.44 2.33
CA ALA A 70 -4.07 11.30 3.21
C ALA A 70 -4.95 11.41 4.46
N LYS A 71 -5.00 12.59 5.10
CA LYS A 71 -5.88 12.84 6.26
C LYS A 71 -7.36 12.69 5.92
N ALA A 72 -7.79 13.19 4.77
CA ALA A 72 -9.18 13.05 4.33
C ALA A 72 -9.57 11.57 4.12
N LEU A 73 -8.69 10.78 3.50
CA LEU A 73 -8.91 9.35 3.31
C LEU A 73 -8.95 8.58 4.63
N ILE A 74 -8.02 8.87 5.55
CA ILE A 74 -8.02 8.28 6.89
C ILE A 74 -9.31 8.63 7.64
N SER A 75 -9.77 9.88 7.55
CA SER A 75 -11.02 10.31 8.18
C SER A 75 -12.26 9.64 7.60
N SER A 76 -12.26 9.30 6.31
CA SER A 76 -13.39 8.68 5.61
C SER A 76 -13.44 7.16 5.81
N GLN A 77 -12.29 6.50 5.75
CA GLN A 77 -12.19 5.03 5.75
C GLN A 77 -11.69 4.41 7.05
N GLY A 78 -11.25 5.24 8.00
CA GLY A 78 -10.53 4.79 9.19
C GLY A 78 -9.08 4.41 8.86
N ALA A 79 -8.23 4.40 9.89
CA ALA A 79 -6.82 4.07 9.75
C ALA A 79 -6.62 2.64 9.18
N ASP A 80 -7.45 1.69 9.57
CA ASP A 80 -7.41 0.30 9.07
C ASP A 80 -7.89 0.15 7.62
N GLY A 81 -8.56 1.18 7.08
CA GLY A 81 -9.14 1.17 5.75
C GLY A 81 -8.15 1.60 4.65
N VAL A 82 -7.05 2.26 5.01
CA VAL A 82 -6.14 2.89 4.05
C VAL A 82 -4.67 2.62 4.38
N ALA A 83 -3.85 2.49 3.33
CA ALA A 83 -2.39 2.50 3.40
C ALA A 83 -1.88 3.69 2.60
N ILE A 84 -0.94 4.47 3.15
CA ILE A 84 -0.42 5.70 2.56
C ILE A 84 1.07 5.53 2.21
N GLN A 85 1.39 5.64 0.92
CA GLN A 85 2.76 5.58 0.42
C GLN A 85 3.08 6.83 -0.40
N GLY A 86 4.15 7.52 -0.02
CA GLY A 86 4.76 8.53 -0.86
C GLY A 86 5.75 7.91 -1.83
N VAL A 87 5.80 8.44 -3.05
CA VAL A 87 6.82 8.06 -4.02
C VAL A 87 8.12 8.79 -3.67
N ASP A 88 9.17 8.04 -3.37
CA ASP A 88 10.51 8.60 -3.23
C ASP A 88 11.09 8.83 -4.62
N TYR A 89 11.00 10.07 -5.12
CA TYR A 89 11.62 10.54 -6.35
C TYR A 89 12.20 11.95 -6.13
N THR A 90 13.10 12.38 -7.03
CA THR A 90 13.92 13.58 -6.83
C THR A 90 13.11 14.89 -6.85
N ALA A 91 11.94 14.91 -7.49
CA ALA A 91 11.03 16.07 -7.55
C ALA A 91 11.71 17.40 -7.90
N THR A 92 12.60 17.39 -8.89
CA THR A 92 13.27 18.62 -9.34
C THR A 92 12.43 19.33 -10.39
N ILE A 93 12.73 20.62 -10.63
CA ILE A 93 12.15 21.33 -11.78
C ILE A 93 12.82 20.84 -13.08
N ALA A 94 14.11 20.52 -13.02
CA ALA A 94 14.87 19.98 -14.15
C ALA A 94 14.24 18.70 -14.71
N SER A 95 13.74 17.80 -13.86
CA SER A 95 13.06 16.58 -14.32
C SER A 95 11.79 16.87 -15.12
N ASN A 96 11.11 18.00 -14.90
CA ASN A 96 9.95 18.40 -15.70
C ASN A 96 10.37 18.92 -17.08
N ILE A 97 11.46 19.70 -17.15
CA ILE A 97 12.06 20.16 -18.41
C ILE A 97 12.52 18.96 -19.23
N ASP A 98 13.06 17.96 -18.54
CA ASP A 98 13.50 16.72 -19.14
C ASP A 98 12.33 15.77 -19.49
N GLN A 99 11.08 16.16 -19.24
CA GLN A 99 9.89 15.34 -19.46
C GLN A 99 9.95 13.95 -18.79
N GLY A 100 10.71 13.84 -17.69
CA GLY A 100 10.87 12.60 -16.94
C GLY A 100 11.70 11.51 -17.66
N ARG A 101 12.58 11.87 -18.61
CA ARG A 101 13.42 10.87 -19.31
C ARG A 101 14.48 10.20 -18.43
N GLU A 102 14.91 10.82 -17.33
CA GLU A 102 15.65 10.13 -16.25
C GLU A 102 14.81 9.09 -15.48
N GLY A 103 13.48 9.15 -15.60
CA GLY A 103 12.54 8.28 -14.89
C GLY A 103 12.44 8.56 -13.39
N GLY A 104 11.56 7.80 -12.73
CA GLY A 104 11.57 7.69 -11.26
C GLY A 104 12.56 6.61 -10.83
N PRO A 105 13.14 6.68 -9.62
CA PRO A 105 13.97 5.59 -9.11
C PRO A 105 13.17 4.28 -9.12
N GLY A 106 13.84 3.17 -9.48
CA GLY A 106 13.24 1.86 -9.72
C GLY A 106 12.66 1.14 -8.48
N LYS A 107 12.04 1.86 -7.54
CA LYS A 107 11.26 1.28 -6.46
C LYS A 107 9.92 0.81 -7.03
N HIS A 108 9.94 -0.37 -7.64
CA HIS A 108 8.72 -1.03 -8.06
C HIS A 108 7.93 -1.45 -6.82
N ILE A 109 6.68 -0.96 -6.71
CA ILE A 109 5.74 -1.43 -5.69
C ILE A 109 5.39 -2.88 -6.02
N GLN A 110 6.09 -3.82 -5.37
CA GLN A 110 5.80 -5.24 -5.49
C GLN A 110 4.48 -5.53 -4.79
N LYS A 111 3.42 -5.79 -5.57
CA LYS A 111 2.19 -6.39 -5.06
C LYS A 111 2.58 -7.74 -4.44
N ARG A 112 2.63 -7.83 -3.11
CA ARG A 112 2.73 -9.13 -2.43
C ARG A 112 1.37 -9.81 -2.58
N GLY A 113 1.33 -10.85 -3.40
CA GLY A 113 0.14 -11.66 -3.64
C GLY A 113 -0.39 -12.24 -2.34
N ALA A 114 -1.71 -12.27 -2.23
CA ALA A 114 -2.43 -12.97 -1.16
C ALA A 114 -2.27 -14.48 -1.31
#